data_AF-A0A9E3SWU9-F1
#
_entry.id   AF-A0A9E3SWU9-F1
#
_cell.length_a   1.000
_cell.length_b   1.000
_cell.length_c   1.000
_cell.angle_alpha   90.00
_cell.angle_beta   90.00
_cell.angle_gamma   90.00
#
_symmetry.space_group_name_H-M   'P 1'
#
loop_
_entity.id
_entity.type
_entity.pdbx_description
1 polymer ?
#
loop_
_entity_poly.entity_id
_entity_poly.type
_entity_poly.pdbx_seq_one_letter_code
_entity_poly.pdbx_strand_id
1 'polypeptide(L)'
;MIRSPYRGDGTDRPADIPLPPGWMPLFDHGRLLKRWRYVSIWSSTLSICASQVWVGPIPQEFWAIWDRSRGRLYEHTRLWTGRVHVPAGQVRVRDGSVEIDVELDEQGGFEVVTFDERAYTWTRKQCGIRAHGCVRIGGEEHPVEAVALIDDNAGYPPGIPAGTGRAGPGTISGAVRSPG
;
A
#
# COMPACT_ATOMS: atom_id res chain seq x y z
N MET A 1 -20.36 4.51 24.85
CA MET A 1 -19.97 3.10 24.65
C MET A 1 -18.66 3.13 23.87
N ILE A 2 -17.57 2.59 24.43
CA ILE A 2 -16.28 2.52 23.73
C ILE A 2 -16.40 1.39 22.71
N ARG A 3 -16.28 1.69 21.41
CA ARG A 3 -16.27 0.67 20.37
C ARG A 3 -14.98 -0.14 20.47
N SER A 4 -15.09 -1.47 20.50
CA SER A 4 -13.91 -2.34 20.52
C SER A 4 -13.26 -2.40 19.13
N PRO A 5 -11.91 -2.42 19.04
CA PRO A 5 -11.23 -2.61 17.77
C PRO A 5 -11.55 -3.99 17.19
N TYR A 6 -11.63 -4.07 15.87
CA TYR A 6 -11.86 -5.33 15.15
C TYR A 6 -10.58 -5.82 14.48
N ARG A 7 -10.40 -7.14 14.47
CA ARG A 7 -9.30 -7.85 13.80
C ARG A 7 -9.81 -9.20 13.32
N GLY A 8 -9.74 -9.49 12.02
CA GLY A 8 -10.27 -10.74 11.46
C GLY A 8 -10.14 -10.83 9.95
N ASP A 9 -10.82 -11.78 9.33
CA ASP A 9 -10.81 -12.04 7.87
C ASP A 9 -11.84 -11.21 7.08
N GLY A 10 -12.74 -10.53 7.80
CA GLY A 10 -13.78 -9.66 7.26
C GLY A 10 -15.21 -10.13 7.57
N THR A 11 -15.42 -11.34 8.09
CA THR A 11 -16.78 -11.90 8.30
C THR A 11 -17.57 -11.18 9.38
N ASP A 12 -16.94 -10.90 10.53
CA ASP A 12 -17.60 -10.34 11.72
C ASP A 12 -17.21 -8.87 11.96
N ARG A 13 -16.86 -8.16 10.88
CA ARG A 13 -16.48 -6.75 10.96
C ARG A 13 -17.68 -5.87 11.36
N PRO A 14 -17.44 -4.72 12.02
CA PRO A 14 -18.52 -3.83 12.45
C PRO A 14 -19.43 -3.41 11.29
N ALA A 15 -20.73 -3.65 11.43
CA ALA A 15 -21.73 -3.34 10.41
C ALA A 15 -22.36 -1.94 10.56
N ASP A 16 -22.12 -1.26 11.68
CA ASP A 16 -22.68 0.05 12.03
C ASP A 16 -21.80 1.23 11.57
N ILE A 17 -20.74 0.95 10.80
CA ILE A 17 -19.87 1.95 10.19
C ILE A 17 -19.66 1.67 8.70
N PRO A 18 -19.50 2.70 7.87
CA PRO A 18 -19.09 2.55 6.48
C PRO A 18 -17.71 1.87 6.37
N LEU A 19 -17.60 0.80 5.60
CA LEU A 19 -16.33 0.11 5.31
C LEU A 19 -16.27 -0.31 3.83
N PRO A 20 -15.07 -0.37 3.20
CA PRO A 20 -14.92 -0.91 1.85
C PRO A 20 -15.42 -2.36 1.74
N PRO A 21 -15.93 -2.81 0.57
CA PRO A 21 -16.10 -2.07 -0.67
C PRO A 21 -17.33 -1.14 -0.66
N GLY A 22 -18.03 -1.01 0.47
CA GLY A 22 -19.14 -0.09 0.64
C GLY A 22 -18.70 1.38 0.49
N TRP A 23 -19.69 2.23 0.19
CA TRP A 23 -19.46 3.66 0.09
C TRP A 23 -19.05 4.25 1.45
N MET A 24 -18.10 5.18 1.43
CA MET A 24 -17.66 5.94 2.60
C MET A 24 -17.76 7.45 2.32
N PRO A 25 -18.28 8.26 3.27
CA PRO A 25 -18.31 9.73 3.13
C PRO A 25 -16.92 10.34 2.87
N LEU A 26 -16.83 11.41 2.09
CA LEU A 26 -15.55 12.12 1.90
C LEU A 26 -15.04 12.80 3.18
N PHE A 27 -15.95 13.14 4.09
CA PHE A 27 -15.66 13.80 5.35
C PHE A 27 -16.40 13.12 6.48
N ASP A 28 -15.73 12.91 7.61
CA ASP A 28 -16.33 12.43 8.85
C ASP A 28 -15.68 13.15 10.03
N HIS A 29 -16.49 13.74 10.92
CA HIS A 29 -16.02 14.49 12.08
C HIS A 29 -14.87 15.49 11.80
N GLY A 30 -14.93 16.21 10.68
CA GLY A 30 -13.92 17.21 10.27
C GLY A 30 -12.64 16.61 9.68
N ARG A 31 -12.61 15.29 9.44
CA ARG A 31 -11.47 14.57 8.87
C ARG A 31 -11.80 14.11 7.45
N LEU A 32 -10.82 14.28 6.56
CA LEU A 32 -10.92 13.80 5.19
C LEU A 32 -10.74 12.28 5.13
N LEU A 33 -11.52 11.62 4.28
CA LEU A 33 -11.29 10.23 3.92
C LEU A 33 -9.93 10.09 3.25
N LYS A 34 -9.04 9.30 3.86
CA LYS A 34 -7.84 8.80 3.18
C LYS A 34 -8.09 7.36 2.80
N ARG A 35 -7.84 7.01 1.55
CA ARG A 35 -7.91 5.63 1.06
C ARG A 35 -6.78 5.35 0.10
N TRP A 36 -6.24 4.15 0.13
CA TRP A 36 -5.25 3.73 -0.84
C TRP A 36 -5.27 2.22 -1.03
N ARG A 37 -4.71 1.83 -2.17
CA ARG A 37 -4.25 0.48 -2.43
C ARG A 37 -2.78 0.56 -2.76
N TYR A 38 -1.98 -0.17 -2.01
CA TYR A 38 -0.54 -0.24 -2.16
C TYR A 38 -0.14 -1.69 -2.41
N VAL A 39 0.71 -1.89 -3.41
CA VAL A 39 1.30 -3.19 -3.70
C VAL A 39 2.80 -3.05 -3.65
N SER A 40 3.46 -4.02 -3.01
CA SER A 40 4.90 -4.18 -3.13
C SER A 40 5.23 -5.62 -3.51
N ILE A 41 6.16 -5.76 -4.44
CA ILE A 41 6.57 -7.03 -5.05
C ILE A 41 8.07 -7.16 -4.87
N TRP A 42 8.54 -8.34 -4.48
CA TRP A 42 9.95 -8.61 -4.25
C TRP A 42 10.37 -9.92 -4.90
N SER A 43 11.33 -9.83 -5.82
CA SER A 43 12.12 -10.95 -6.33
C SER A 43 13.57 -10.84 -5.85
N SER A 44 14.44 -11.74 -6.30
CA SER A 44 15.88 -11.65 -6.07
C SER A 44 16.53 -10.47 -6.81
N THR A 45 15.93 -9.98 -7.90
CA THR A 45 16.50 -8.97 -8.79
C THR A 45 15.80 -7.61 -8.69
N LEU A 46 14.51 -7.58 -8.40
CA LEU A 46 13.68 -6.37 -8.40
C LEU A 46 12.89 -6.21 -7.10
N SER A 47 12.89 -5.01 -6.53
CA SER A 47 11.85 -4.58 -5.58
C SER A 47 10.96 -3.58 -6.28
N ILE A 48 9.67 -3.82 -6.32
CA ILE A 48 8.71 -2.95 -6.99
C ILE A 48 7.70 -2.48 -5.95
N CYS A 49 7.25 -1.24 -6.07
CA CYS A 49 6.04 -0.79 -5.41
C CYS A 49 5.21 0.08 -6.34
N ALA A 50 3.90 0.06 -6.12
CA ALA A 50 2.93 0.88 -6.84
C ALA A 50 1.74 1.18 -5.94
N SER A 51 1.19 2.39 -6.06
CA SER A 51 0.03 2.77 -5.27
C SER A 51 -0.87 3.78 -5.97
N GLN A 52 -2.16 3.65 -5.66
CA GLN A 52 -3.18 4.66 -5.93
C GLN A 52 -3.74 5.13 -4.59
N VAL A 53 -3.64 6.43 -4.34
CA VAL A 53 -4.00 7.08 -3.08
C VAL A 53 -5.03 8.16 -3.37
N TRP A 54 -5.98 8.32 -2.45
CA TRP A 54 -6.91 9.44 -2.42
C TRP A 54 -6.93 10.04 -1.02
N VAL A 55 -6.79 11.37 -0.96
CA VAL A 55 -7.03 12.16 0.24
C VAL A 55 -8.20 13.09 -0.06
N GLY A 56 -9.39 12.66 0.34
CA GLY A 56 -10.65 13.24 -0.12
C GLY A 56 -10.74 13.18 -1.65
N PRO A 57 -10.94 14.34 -2.33
CA PRO A 57 -11.02 14.39 -3.79
C PRO A 57 -9.65 14.43 -4.48
N ILE A 58 -8.53 14.48 -3.73
CA ILE A 58 -7.19 14.67 -4.30
C ILE A 58 -6.55 13.29 -4.55
N PRO A 59 -6.34 12.89 -5.81
CA PRO A 59 -5.61 11.67 -6.12
C PRO A 59 -4.09 11.90 -6.02
N GLN A 60 -3.38 10.84 -5.65
CA GLN A 60 -1.94 10.74 -5.79
C GLN A 60 -1.61 9.31 -6.23
N GLU A 61 -0.71 9.16 -7.19
CA GLU A 61 -0.16 7.87 -7.60
C GLU A 61 1.36 7.90 -7.47
N PHE A 62 1.94 6.77 -7.13
CA PHE A 62 3.40 6.62 -7.15
C PHE A 62 3.79 5.19 -7.45
N TRP A 63 5.00 5.03 -7.97
CA TRP A 63 5.62 3.75 -8.20
C TRP A 63 7.14 3.87 -8.04
N ALA A 64 7.77 2.75 -7.71
CA ALA A 64 9.23 2.64 -7.71
C ALA A 64 9.67 1.23 -8.10
N ILE A 65 10.83 1.13 -8.75
CA ILE A 65 11.56 -0.10 -9.02
C ILE A 65 12.98 0.08 -8.53
N TRP A 66 13.40 -0.76 -7.60
CA TRP A 66 14.79 -0.94 -7.25
C TRP A 66 15.34 -2.13 -8.04
N ASP A 67 16.17 -1.84 -9.05
CA ASP A 67 16.98 -2.83 -9.75
C ASP A 67 18.19 -3.17 -8.88
N ARG A 68 18.13 -4.33 -8.22
CA ARG A 68 19.21 -4.81 -7.34
C ARG A 68 20.46 -5.20 -8.11
N SER A 69 20.29 -5.67 -9.36
CA SER A 69 21.42 -6.12 -10.18
C SER A 69 22.30 -4.95 -10.62
N ARG A 70 21.68 -3.79 -10.88
CA ARG A 70 22.36 -2.56 -11.30
C ARG A 70 22.53 -1.53 -10.18
N GLY A 71 21.93 -1.76 -9.01
CA GLY A 71 21.94 -0.82 -7.89
C GLY A 71 21.28 0.51 -8.24
N ARG A 72 20.15 0.49 -8.96
CA ARG A 72 19.49 1.69 -9.50
C ARG A 72 18.02 1.78 -9.12
N LEU A 73 17.59 2.97 -8.72
CA LEU A 73 16.21 3.31 -8.43
C LEU A 73 15.57 4.03 -9.63
N TYR A 74 14.38 3.57 -10.01
CA TYR A 74 13.47 4.24 -10.94
C TYR A 74 12.19 4.54 -10.18
N GLU A 75 11.73 5.78 -10.17
CA GLU A 75 10.54 6.15 -9.40
C GLU A 75 9.84 7.37 -9.99
N HIS A 76 8.56 7.50 -9.67
CA HIS A 76 7.80 8.72 -9.93
C HIS A 76 6.64 8.83 -8.93
N THR A 77 6.37 10.05 -8.46
CA THR A 77 5.19 10.41 -7.68
C THR A 77 4.42 11.51 -8.41
N ARG A 78 3.10 11.38 -8.53
CA ARG A 78 2.24 12.27 -9.31
C ARG A 78 0.98 12.63 -8.54
N LEU A 79 0.50 13.87 -8.68
CA LEU A 79 -0.73 14.37 -8.03
C LEU A 79 -1.96 14.29 -8.96
N TRP A 80 -1.97 13.30 -9.84
CA TRP A 80 -3.02 13.03 -10.82
C TRP A 80 -2.95 11.56 -11.22
N THR A 81 -4.09 11.00 -11.59
CA THR A 81 -4.21 9.59 -12.00
C THR A 81 -3.80 9.38 -13.46
N GLY A 82 -3.45 8.14 -13.80
CA GLY A 82 -3.47 7.64 -15.18
C GLY A 82 -2.20 6.94 -15.62
N ARG A 83 -1.22 6.78 -14.74
CA ARG A 83 -0.01 5.99 -15.02
C ARG A 83 0.05 4.72 -14.20
N VAL A 84 -0.58 4.71 -13.02
CA VAL A 84 -0.60 3.58 -12.10
C VAL A 84 -2.04 3.08 -11.97
N HIS A 85 -2.25 1.79 -12.23
CA HIS A 85 -3.51 1.09 -12.07
C HIS A 85 -3.27 -0.16 -11.23
N VAL A 86 -3.98 -0.28 -10.12
CA VAL A 86 -3.82 -1.40 -9.19
C VAL A 86 -5.19 -2.03 -8.90
N PRO A 87 -5.88 -2.60 -9.91
CA PRO A 87 -7.12 -3.30 -9.67
C PRO A 87 -6.90 -4.60 -8.86
N ALA A 88 -7.98 -5.32 -8.57
CA ALA A 88 -7.87 -6.69 -8.07
C ALA A 88 -7.15 -7.56 -9.11
N GLY A 89 -6.18 -8.35 -8.66
CA GLY A 89 -5.40 -9.31 -9.42
C GLY A 89 -4.24 -8.72 -10.22
N GLN A 90 -3.98 -7.40 -10.19
CA GLN A 90 -2.99 -6.83 -11.10
C GLN A 90 -2.35 -5.52 -10.62
N VAL A 91 -1.09 -5.33 -11.03
CA VAL A 91 -0.38 -4.04 -11.03
C VAL A 91 -0.02 -3.67 -12.45
N ARG A 92 -0.50 -2.52 -12.92
CA ARG A 92 -0.10 -1.92 -14.19
C ARG A 92 0.48 -0.54 -13.98
N VAL A 93 1.68 -0.31 -14.50
CA VAL A 93 2.30 1.02 -14.56
C VAL A 93 2.76 1.27 -15.99
N ARG A 94 2.48 2.46 -16.53
CA ARG A 94 3.01 2.91 -17.82
C ARG A 94 3.43 4.35 -17.71
N ASP A 95 4.72 4.60 -17.54
CA ASP A 95 5.25 5.93 -17.27
C ASP A 95 6.65 6.12 -17.88
N GLY A 96 6.72 6.92 -18.94
CA GLY A 96 7.97 7.17 -19.67
C GLY A 96 8.56 5.87 -20.23
N SER A 97 9.79 5.56 -19.82
CA SER A 97 10.52 4.36 -20.24
C SER A 97 10.26 3.13 -19.36
N VAL A 98 9.33 3.22 -18.41
CA VAL A 98 8.98 2.14 -17.49
C VAL A 98 7.57 1.62 -17.76
N GLU A 99 7.47 0.30 -17.88
CA GLU A 99 6.21 -0.43 -17.89
C GLU A 99 6.27 -1.57 -16.86
N ILE A 100 5.22 -1.71 -16.05
CA ILE A 100 5.02 -2.82 -15.10
C ILE A 100 3.70 -3.46 -15.50
N ASP A 101 3.69 -4.76 -15.77
CA ASP A 101 2.46 -5.55 -15.91
C ASP A 101 2.64 -6.87 -15.17
N VAL A 102 2.08 -6.93 -13.96
CA VAL A 102 2.25 -8.04 -13.04
C VAL A 102 0.89 -8.48 -12.54
N GLU A 103 0.61 -9.77 -12.66
CA GLU A 103 -0.55 -10.44 -12.09
C GLU A 103 -0.26 -10.85 -10.63
N LEU A 104 -1.31 -10.79 -9.81
CA LEU A 104 -1.28 -11.08 -8.38
C LEU A 104 -2.27 -12.19 -8.06
N ASP A 105 -1.79 -13.26 -7.44
CA ASP A 105 -2.63 -14.35 -6.94
C ASP A 105 -3.26 -13.94 -5.61
N GLU A 106 -4.21 -13.00 -5.67
CA GLU A 106 -4.86 -12.45 -4.48
C GLU A 106 -5.65 -13.51 -3.71
N GLN A 107 -5.63 -13.36 -2.40
CA GLN A 107 -6.28 -14.25 -1.45
C GLN A 107 -7.07 -13.45 -0.40
N GLY A 108 -7.70 -14.16 0.53
CA GLY A 108 -8.27 -13.56 1.74
C GLY A 108 -7.23 -12.71 2.47
N GLY A 109 -7.64 -11.54 2.95
CA GLY A 109 -6.75 -10.62 3.65
C GLY A 109 -7.09 -10.58 5.13
N PHE A 110 -6.17 -10.09 5.93
CA PHE A 110 -6.44 -9.78 7.33
C PHE A 110 -6.87 -8.32 7.45
N GLU A 111 -8.06 -8.09 7.97
CA GLU A 111 -8.67 -6.79 8.21
C GLU A 111 -8.48 -6.33 9.65
N VAL A 112 -8.23 -5.04 9.83
CA VAL A 112 -8.21 -4.37 11.14
C VAL A 112 -9.03 -3.10 11.06
N VAL A 113 -9.95 -2.90 12.01
CA VAL A 113 -10.60 -1.61 12.25
C VAL A 113 -10.12 -1.05 13.57
N THR A 114 -9.51 0.13 13.53
CA THR A 114 -9.08 0.87 14.71
C THR A 114 -9.95 2.10 14.87
N PHE A 115 -10.50 2.30 16.06
CA PHE A 115 -11.26 3.49 16.42
C PHE A 115 -10.34 4.52 17.10
N ASP A 116 -10.55 5.79 16.77
CA ASP A 116 -9.88 6.94 17.38
C ASP A 116 -10.93 8.00 17.75
N GLU A 117 -11.35 8.00 19.01
CA GLU A 117 -12.41 8.83 19.60
C GLU A 117 -13.72 8.87 18.79
N ARG A 118 -13.76 9.68 17.73
CA ARG A 118 -14.91 9.92 16.84
C ARG A 118 -14.73 9.37 15.43
N ALA A 119 -13.56 8.83 15.11
CA ALA A 119 -13.20 8.40 13.76
C ALA A 119 -12.71 6.94 13.79
N TYR A 120 -12.43 6.39 12.61
CA TYR A 120 -11.88 5.06 12.48
C TYR A 120 -11.01 4.93 11.24
N THR A 121 -10.14 3.94 11.25
CA THR A 121 -9.36 3.48 10.11
C THR A 121 -9.57 1.99 9.92
N TRP A 122 -9.67 1.59 8.66
CA TRP A 122 -9.69 0.21 8.22
C TRP A 122 -8.43 -0.06 7.41
N THR A 123 -7.80 -1.20 7.68
CA THR A 123 -6.74 -1.77 6.84
C THR A 123 -7.10 -3.19 6.46
N ARG A 124 -6.66 -3.61 5.28
CA ARG A 124 -6.63 -5.01 4.88
C ARG A 124 -5.28 -5.32 4.27
N LYS A 125 -4.64 -6.37 4.79
CA LYS A 125 -3.32 -6.80 4.31
C LYS A 125 -3.38 -8.22 3.78
N GLN A 126 -2.80 -8.42 2.60
CA GLN A 126 -2.49 -9.74 2.05
C GLN A 126 -0.97 -9.84 1.99
N CYS A 127 -0.39 -10.91 2.53
CA CYS A 127 1.04 -11.11 2.58
C CYS A 127 1.41 -12.44 1.93
N GLY A 128 2.58 -12.49 1.29
CA GLY A 128 3.12 -13.73 0.73
C GLY A 128 2.33 -14.26 -0.47
N ILE A 129 1.62 -13.40 -1.18
CA ILE A 129 0.92 -13.80 -2.42
C ILE A 129 1.92 -13.91 -3.56
N ARG A 130 1.65 -14.81 -4.50
CA ARG A 130 2.48 -14.92 -5.71
C ARG A 130 2.21 -13.74 -6.63
N ALA A 131 3.28 -13.25 -7.24
CA ALA A 131 3.24 -12.22 -8.26
C ALA A 131 4.06 -12.67 -9.47
N HIS A 132 3.49 -12.57 -10.66
CA HIS A 132 4.15 -13.01 -11.89
C HIS A 132 3.82 -12.10 -13.06
N GLY A 133 4.74 -11.98 -14.01
CA GLY A 133 4.55 -11.10 -15.18
C GLY A 133 5.85 -10.48 -15.64
N CYS A 134 5.81 -9.20 -15.99
CA CYS A 134 6.89 -8.55 -16.71
C CYS A 134 7.07 -7.07 -16.30
N VAL A 135 8.33 -6.63 -16.26
CA VAL A 135 8.72 -5.24 -16.11
C VAL A 135 9.63 -4.84 -17.26
N ARG A 136 9.34 -3.73 -17.92
CA ARG A 136 10.21 -3.15 -18.95
C ARG A 136 10.81 -1.85 -18.45
N ILE A 137 12.14 -1.72 -18.57
CA ILE A 137 12.89 -0.52 -18.18
C ILE A 137 13.80 -0.12 -19.32
N GLY A 138 13.58 1.04 -19.93
CA GLY A 138 14.42 1.51 -21.03
C GLY A 138 14.39 0.59 -22.26
N GLY A 139 13.31 -0.18 -22.43
CA GLY A 139 13.16 -1.15 -23.52
C GLY A 139 13.70 -2.55 -23.22
N GLU A 140 14.46 -2.73 -22.13
CA GLU A 140 14.87 -4.03 -21.63
C GLU A 140 13.75 -4.69 -20.84
N GLU A 141 13.58 -5.99 -21.01
CA GLU A 141 12.52 -6.77 -20.40
C GLU A 141 13.03 -7.62 -19.24
N HIS A 142 12.31 -7.60 -18.13
CA HIS A 142 12.62 -8.32 -16.91
C HIS A 142 11.41 -9.19 -16.51
N PRO A 143 11.50 -10.52 -16.63
CA PRO A 143 10.45 -11.39 -16.10
C PRO A 143 10.38 -11.28 -14.58
N VAL A 144 9.17 -11.32 -14.04
CA VAL A 144 8.88 -11.28 -12.62
C VAL A 144 8.29 -12.61 -12.22
N GLU A 145 8.95 -13.30 -11.30
CA GLU A 145 8.41 -14.39 -10.48
C GLU A 145 8.80 -14.04 -9.03
N ALA A 146 7.81 -13.67 -8.24
CA ALA A 146 8.04 -12.93 -7.01
C ALA A 146 6.97 -13.22 -5.95
N VAL A 147 7.23 -12.71 -4.75
CA VAL A 147 6.23 -12.60 -3.69
C VAL A 147 5.77 -11.15 -3.58
N ALA A 148 4.52 -10.93 -3.19
CA ALA A 148 3.96 -9.61 -3.02
C ALA A 148 3.18 -9.44 -1.71
N LEU A 149 2.97 -8.18 -1.36
CA LEU A 149 2.10 -7.71 -0.31
C LEU A 149 1.14 -6.68 -0.88
N ILE A 150 -0.11 -6.78 -0.46
CA ILE A 150 -1.15 -5.79 -0.72
C ILE A 150 -1.52 -5.15 0.60
N ASP A 151 -1.52 -3.81 0.65
CA ASP A 151 -2.03 -3.00 1.74
C ASP A 151 -3.15 -2.11 1.22
N ASP A 152 -4.38 -2.47 1.56
CA ASP A 152 -5.53 -1.62 1.40
C ASP A 152 -5.78 -0.84 2.69
N ASN A 153 -6.11 0.44 2.56
CA ASN A 153 -6.52 1.25 3.69
C ASN A 153 -7.66 2.19 3.29
N ALA A 154 -8.57 2.43 4.23
CA ALA A 154 -9.54 3.49 4.14
C ALA A 154 -9.91 4.00 5.53
N GLY A 155 -10.06 5.31 5.70
CA GLY A 155 -10.65 5.87 6.91
C GLY A 155 -10.26 7.31 7.15
N TYR A 156 -10.43 7.74 8.39
CA TYR A 156 -10.38 9.13 8.81
C TYR A 156 -9.29 9.33 9.87
N PRO A 157 -8.00 9.12 9.52
CA PRO A 157 -6.93 9.26 10.48
C PRO A 157 -6.83 10.72 10.97
N PRO A 158 -6.28 10.95 12.17
CA PRO A 158 -6.01 12.30 12.63
C PRO A 158 -5.14 13.04 11.61
N GLY A 159 -5.40 14.34 11.45
CA GLY A 159 -4.49 15.19 10.69
C GLY A 159 -3.11 15.16 11.35
N ILE A 160 -2.05 15.02 10.57
CA ILE A 160 -0.70 15.29 11.08
C ILE A 160 -0.62 16.82 11.23
N PRO A 161 -0.39 17.37 12.43
CA PRO A 161 -0.08 18.78 12.55
C PRO A 161 1.15 19.07 11.68
N ALA A 162 1.04 20.04 10.77
CA ALA A 162 2.16 20.48 9.96
C ALA A 162 3.34 20.83 10.90
N GLY A 163 4.43 20.07 10.85
CA GLY A 163 5.64 20.34 11.67
C GLY A 163 6.33 19.15 12.34
N THR A 164 5.81 17.92 12.27
CA THR A 164 6.49 16.73 12.84
C THR A 164 7.07 15.80 11.77
N GLY A 165 7.73 16.37 10.78
CA GLY A 165 8.61 15.63 9.87
C GLY A 165 9.90 15.23 10.58
N ARG A 166 9.87 14.20 11.42
CA ARG A 166 11.06 13.46 11.86
C ARG A 166 10.70 12.00 12.16
N ALA A 167 10.38 11.27 11.10
CA ALA A 167 10.64 9.83 11.09
C ALA A 167 12.10 9.65 10.64
N GLY A 168 13.03 9.73 11.59
CA GLY A 168 14.39 9.23 11.37
C GLY A 168 14.35 7.70 11.25
N PRO A 169 15.22 7.08 10.43
CA PRO A 169 15.32 5.63 10.40
C PRO A 169 15.71 5.13 11.79
N GLY A 170 14.90 4.24 12.36
CA GLY A 170 15.19 3.60 13.64
C GLY A 170 16.51 2.84 13.53
N THR A 171 17.48 3.20 14.38
CA THR A 171 18.76 2.49 14.48
C THR A 171 18.49 1.11 15.09
N ILE A 172 18.74 0.05 14.32
CA ILE A 172 18.76 -1.31 14.84
C ILE A 172 20.12 -1.49 15.55
N SER A 173 20.16 -1.29 16.87
CA SER A 173 21.31 -1.70 17.68
C SER A 173 21.12 -3.14 18.11
N GLY A 174 21.53 -4.08 17.26
CA GLY A 174 21.66 -5.49 17.61
C GLY A 174 23.07 -5.76 18.11
N ALA A 175 23.32 -5.61 19.41
CA ALA A 175 24.52 -6.15 20.02
C ALA A 175 24.33 -7.66 20.26
N VAL A 176 24.88 -8.48 19.37
CA VAL A 176 25.09 -9.91 19.63
C VAL A 176 26.15 -10.04 20.73
N ARG A 177 25.77 -10.56 21.89
CA ARG A 177 26.72 -11.07 22.87
C ARG A 177 26.98 -12.54 22.57
N SER A 178 28.21 -12.88 22.24
CA SER A 178 28.69 -14.27 22.23
C SER A 178 28.79 -14.79 23.67
N PRO A 179 28.43 -16.06 23.94
CA PRO A 179 28.72 -16.68 25.23
C PRO A 179 30.20 -17.10 25.28
N GLY A 180 30.82 -16.89 26.44
CA GLY A 180 32.09 -17.52 26.82
C GLY A 180 31.86 -18.84 27.54
#